data_AF-A0A292RCE2-F1
#
_entry.id   AF-A0A292RCE2-F1
#
_cell.length_a   1.000
_cell.length_b   1.000
_cell.length_c   1.000
_cell.angle_alpha   90.00
_cell.angle_beta   90.00
_cell.angle_gamma   90.00
#
_symmetry.space_group_name_H-M   'P 1'
#
loop_
_entity.id
_entity.type
_entity.pdbx_description
1 polymer ?
#
loop_
_entity_poly.entity_id
_entity_poly.type
_entity_poly.pdbx_seq_one_letter_code
_entity_poly.pdbx_strand_id
1 'polypeptide(L)'
;MKVNNVQNTSANINFKMALKINPKLRPEVEKLGPKWVEYFEKLGKRVENVKHYDVCFEDSVYTPAVRSVENPQKNYYSALQREEDQLGRFVYLTCGDETYGFYNPNEPEIFRSIYGKEAPKKYASFRGIYDSGVQAAELSKLLEKQKLQRIADMKTKEAAKLLKEAQILSEKEKLNKSIDNLFDKYAGEIPEEPTKKKSFWSRLFSFCK
;
A
#
# COMPACT_ATOMS: atom_id res chain seq x y z
N MET A 1 -35.48 25.95 24.27
CA MET A 1 -34.08 25.48 24.17
C MET A 1 -33.80 25.11 22.74
N LYS A 2 -32.88 25.82 22.08
CA LYS A 2 -32.51 25.60 20.69
C LYS A 2 -31.61 24.37 20.57
N VAL A 3 -31.95 23.52 19.61
CA VAL A 3 -31.17 22.38 19.14
C VAL A 3 -29.82 22.88 18.64
N ASN A 4 -28.72 22.40 19.24
CA ASN A 4 -27.41 22.47 18.61
C ASN A 4 -27.04 21.05 18.18
N ASN A 5 -27.10 20.83 16.87
CA ASN A 5 -26.46 19.73 16.16
C ASN A 5 -24.96 19.80 16.39
N VAL A 6 -24.46 19.14 17.43
CA VAL A 6 -23.05 18.75 17.48
C VAL A 6 -22.92 17.50 16.62
N GLN A 7 -22.65 17.78 15.35
CA GLN A 7 -21.82 17.01 14.43
C GLN A 7 -21.57 15.54 14.82
N ASN A 8 -22.19 14.67 14.01
CA ASN A 8 -21.76 13.31 13.71
C ASN A 8 -20.28 13.29 13.29
N THR A 9 -19.38 13.32 14.26
CA THR A 9 -17.97 13.00 14.06
C THR A 9 -17.64 11.76 14.87
N SER A 10 -17.35 10.68 14.14
CA SER A 10 -16.53 9.55 14.58
C SER A 10 -17.03 8.66 15.74
N ALA A 11 -18.21 8.04 15.61
CA ALA A 11 -18.64 7.02 16.59
C ALA A 11 -19.51 5.85 16.05
N ASN A 12 -19.53 5.57 14.75
CA ASN A 12 -20.18 4.36 14.24
C ASN A 12 -19.45 3.80 13.00
N ILE A 13 -18.18 3.42 13.19
CA ILE A 13 -17.58 2.43 12.30
C ILE A 13 -18.16 1.09 12.73
N ASN A 14 -19.35 0.77 12.22
CA ASN A 14 -19.82 -0.62 12.22
C ASN A 14 -18.77 -1.41 11.41
N PHE A 15 -17.84 -2.07 12.11
CA PHE A 15 -16.96 -3.04 11.47
C PHE A 15 -17.88 -4.10 10.88
N LYS A 16 -18.07 -4.04 9.55
CA LYS A 16 -18.83 -5.06 8.81
C LYS A 16 -18.22 -6.40 9.20
N MET A 17 -19.05 -7.33 9.66
CA MET A 17 -18.59 -8.71 9.88
C MET A 17 -17.93 -9.20 8.58
N ALA A 18 -16.67 -9.64 8.68
CA ALA A 18 -15.94 -10.13 7.52
C ALA A 18 -16.55 -11.44 6.96
N LEU A 19 -17.27 -12.21 7.77
CA LEU A 19 -18.01 -13.38 7.28
C LEU A 19 -19.35 -12.95 6.66
N LYS A 20 -19.56 -13.32 5.39
CA LYS A 20 -20.79 -13.08 4.63
C LYS A 20 -21.34 -14.40 4.11
N ILE A 21 -22.62 -14.65 4.35
CA ILE A 21 -23.32 -15.83 3.86
C ILE A 21 -24.52 -15.36 3.07
N ASN A 22 -24.65 -15.82 1.83
CA ASN A 22 -25.79 -15.49 0.99
C ASN A 22 -27.08 -16.07 1.60
N PRO A 23 -28.12 -15.26 1.86
CA PRO A 23 -29.37 -15.73 2.45
C PRO A 23 -30.06 -16.86 1.66
N LYS A 24 -29.80 -16.95 0.34
CA LYS A 24 -30.31 -18.04 -0.49
C LYS A 24 -29.80 -19.42 -0.07
N LEU A 25 -28.69 -19.49 0.66
CA LEU A 25 -28.10 -20.73 1.17
C LEU A 25 -28.77 -21.22 2.47
N ARG A 26 -29.69 -20.44 3.06
CA ARG A 26 -30.38 -20.82 4.31
C ARG A 26 -30.99 -22.22 4.27
N PRO A 27 -31.73 -22.65 3.22
CA PRO A 27 -32.29 -24.00 3.18
C PRO A 27 -31.22 -25.10 3.17
N GLU A 28 -30.03 -24.82 2.63
CA GLU A 28 -28.91 -25.75 2.64
C GLU A 28 -28.31 -25.86 4.05
N VAL A 29 -28.09 -24.73 4.72
CA VAL A 29 -27.61 -24.71 6.11
C VAL A 29 -28.58 -25.42 7.05
N GLU A 30 -29.89 -25.21 6.89
CA GLU A 30 -30.93 -25.88 7.70
C GLU A 30 -30.91 -27.40 7.51
N LYS A 31 -30.71 -27.89 6.27
CA LYS A 31 -30.58 -29.33 5.99
C LYS A 31 -29.34 -29.96 6.62
N LEU A 32 -28.24 -29.22 6.70
CA LEU A 32 -26.99 -29.69 7.27
C LEU A 32 -26.98 -29.68 8.81
N GLY A 33 -27.94 -28.97 9.41
CA GLY A 33 -28.23 -29.02 10.83
C GLY A 33 -27.35 -28.10 11.70
N PRO A 34 -27.52 -28.15 13.02
CA PRO A 34 -26.98 -27.16 13.96
C PRO A 34 -25.46 -27.07 13.97
N LYS A 35 -24.75 -28.17 13.65
CA LYS A 35 -23.27 -28.17 13.57
C LYS A 35 -22.73 -27.16 12.56
N TRP A 36 -23.46 -26.91 11.46
CA TRP A 36 -23.06 -25.92 10.46
C TRP A 36 -23.27 -24.49 10.93
N VAL A 37 -24.30 -24.24 11.73
CA VAL A 37 -24.51 -22.94 12.39
C VAL A 37 -23.33 -22.66 13.32
N GLU A 38 -22.97 -23.61 14.20
CA GLU A 38 -21.81 -23.48 15.09
C GLU A 38 -20.49 -23.27 14.32
N TYR A 39 -20.35 -23.95 13.17
CA TYR A 39 -19.19 -23.78 12.30
C TYR A 39 -19.09 -22.35 11.76
N PHE A 40 -20.18 -21.78 11.24
CA PHE A 40 -20.20 -20.40 10.77
C PHE A 40 -19.99 -19.40 11.89
N GLU A 41 -20.52 -19.64 13.09
CA GLU A 41 -20.23 -18.80 14.26
C GLU A 41 -18.74 -18.82 14.63
N LYS A 42 -18.11 -20.01 14.62
CA LYS A 42 -16.67 -20.16 14.85
C LYS A 42 -15.85 -19.46 13.75
N LEU A 43 -16.26 -19.57 12.49
CA LEU A 43 -15.63 -18.84 11.39
C LEU A 43 -15.77 -17.32 11.58
N GLY A 44 -16.96 -16.84 11.94
CA GLY A 44 -17.21 -15.42 12.20
C GLY A 44 -16.27 -14.87 13.26
N LYS A 45 -16.12 -15.58 14.39
CA LYS A 45 -15.15 -15.24 15.45
C LYS A 45 -13.72 -15.25 14.95
N ARG A 46 -13.34 -16.21 14.09
CA ARG A 46 -11.97 -16.26 13.54
C ARG A 46 -11.62 -15.03 12.71
N VAL A 47 -12.58 -14.40 12.03
CA VAL A 47 -12.35 -13.25 11.15
C VAL A 47 -12.87 -11.92 11.71
N GLU A 48 -13.23 -11.86 12.99
CA GLU A 48 -13.87 -10.69 13.60
C GLU A 48 -13.05 -9.39 13.46
N ASN A 49 -11.72 -9.50 13.44
CA ASN A 49 -10.80 -8.36 13.37
C ASN A 49 -10.33 -8.03 11.94
N VAL A 50 -10.81 -8.77 10.94
CA VAL A 50 -10.49 -8.52 9.52
C VAL A 50 -11.40 -7.42 9.01
N LYS A 51 -10.85 -6.39 8.34
CA LYS A 51 -11.60 -5.18 7.98
C LYS A 51 -11.65 -4.91 6.49
N HIS A 52 -10.62 -5.29 5.75
CA HIS A 52 -10.47 -4.96 4.33
C HIS A 52 -10.84 -6.13 3.40
N TYR A 53 -11.10 -7.31 3.98
CA TYR A 53 -11.39 -8.53 3.26
C TYR A 53 -12.56 -9.28 3.91
N ASP A 54 -13.44 -9.79 3.07
CA ASP A 54 -14.58 -10.60 3.46
C ASP A 54 -14.34 -12.07 3.07
N VAL A 55 -14.78 -12.99 3.92
CA VAL A 55 -14.97 -14.41 3.60
C VAL A 55 -16.44 -14.60 3.23
N CYS A 56 -16.71 -14.94 1.98
CA CYS A 56 -18.05 -15.01 1.42
C CYS A 56 -18.44 -16.46 1.07
N PHE A 57 -19.64 -16.88 1.46
CA PHE A 57 -20.30 -18.08 0.97
C PHE A 57 -21.45 -17.65 0.07
N GLU A 58 -21.26 -17.74 -1.25
CA GLU A 58 -22.11 -17.08 -2.23
C GLU A 58 -22.99 -18.06 -2.97
N ASP A 59 -22.37 -19.06 -3.59
CA ASP A 59 -23.03 -20.08 -4.41
C ASP A 59 -23.20 -21.40 -3.67
N SER A 60 -22.38 -21.66 -2.63
CA SER A 60 -22.37 -22.89 -1.86
C SER A 60 -21.82 -22.66 -0.46
N VAL A 61 -22.30 -23.45 0.51
CA VAL A 61 -21.82 -23.45 1.90
C VAL A 61 -20.44 -24.14 2.07
N TYR A 62 -19.94 -24.83 1.04
CA TYR A 62 -18.67 -25.56 1.07
C TYR A 62 -17.52 -24.84 0.38
N THR A 63 -17.82 -23.95 -0.58
CA THR A 63 -16.81 -23.27 -1.40
C THR A 63 -16.79 -21.78 -1.07
N PRO A 64 -15.92 -21.35 -0.17
CA PRO A 64 -15.80 -19.93 0.16
C PRO A 64 -15.11 -19.14 -0.94
N ALA A 65 -15.36 -17.84 -0.95
CA ALA A 65 -14.59 -16.83 -1.66
C ALA A 65 -13.94 -15.88 -0.66
N VAL A 66 -12.80 -15.29 -1.02
CA VAL A 66 -12.23 -14.18 -0.27
C VAL A 66 -12.26 -12.95 -1.16
N ARG A 67 -12.97 -11.91 -0.75
CA ARG A 67 -13.18 -10.68 -1.55
C ARG A 67 -12.62 -9.48 -0.82
N SER A 68 -12.10 -8.50 -1.56
CA SER A 68 -11.73 -7.22 -0.96
C SER A 68 -12.97 -6.34 -0.83
N VAL A 69 -13.06 -5.57 0.26
CA VAL A 69 -14.11 -4.56 0.44
C VAL A 69 -14.06 -3.49 -0.66
N GLU A 70 -12.87 -3.14 -1.16
CA GLU A 70 -12.67 -2.12 -2.20
C GLU A 70 -12.83 -2.68 -3.62
N ASN A 71 -12.46 -3.93 -3.84
CA ASN A 71 -12.62 -4.62 -5.11
C ASN A 71 -13.35 -5.95 -4.90
N PRO A 72 -14.68 -5.91 -4.80
CA PRO A 72 -15.47 -7.10 -4.51
C PRO A 72 -15.47 -8.08 -5.70
N GLN A 73 -15.08 -7.68 -6.91
CA GLN A 73 -15.12 -8.58 -8.09
C GLN A 73 -14.03 -9.66 -8.06
N LYS A 74 -12.89 -9.36 -7.42
CA LYS A 74 -11.77 -10.31 -7.35
C LYS A 74 -11.97 -11.31 -6.21
N ASN A 75 -11.99 -12.60 -6.56
CA ASN A 75 -11.89 -13.68 -5.60
C ASN A 75 -10.40 -14.03 -5.39
N TYR A 76 -9.86 -13.66 -4.24
CA TYR A 76 -8.47 -13.92 -3.87
C TYR A 76 -8.21 -15.38 -3.52
N TYR A 77 -9.24 -16.11 -3.07
CA TYR A 77 -9.11 -17.53 -2.75
C TYR A 77 -8.91 -18.36 -4.03
N SER A 78 -9.73 -18.14 -5.06
CA SER A 78 -9.54 -18.82 -6.34
C SER A 78 -8.28 -18.34 -7.08
N ALA A 79 -7.88 -17.09 -6.92
CA ALA A 79 -6.61 -16.61 -7.44
C ALA A 79 -5.42 -17.33 -6.80
N LEU A 80 -5.46 -17.56 -5.48
CA LEU A 80 -4.45 -18.35 -4.78
C LEU A 80 -4.41 -19.78 -5.31
N GLN A 81 -5.56 -20.45 -5.44
CA GLN A 81 -5.62 -21.83 -5.95
C GLN A 81 -5.01 -21.95 -7.36
N ARG A 82 -5.28 -20.99 -8.26
CA ARG A 82 -4.66 -20.97 -9.60
C ARG A 82 -3.15 -20.76 -9.56
N GLU A 83 -2.67 -19.97 -8.60
CA GLU A 83 -1.23 -19.79 -8.37
C GLU A 83 -0.61 -21.09 -7.84
N GLU A 84 -1.28 -21.76 -6.89
CA GLU A 84 -0.88 -23.05 -6.33
C GLU A 84 -0.72 -24.12 -7.41
N ASP A 85 -1.60 -24.14 -8.42
CA ASP A 85 -1.50 -25.05 -9.55
C ASP A 85 -0.20 -24.87 -10.34
N GLN A 86 0.40 -23.68 -10.34
CA GLN A 86 1.60 -23.33 -11.10
C GLN A 86 2.90 -23.47 -10.29
N LEU A 87 2.83 -23.70 -8.98
CA LEU A 87 4.00 -23.77 -8.12
C LEU A 87 4.93 -24.92 -8.50
N GLY A 88 6.24 -24.67 -8.45
CA GLY A 88 7.28 -25.65 -8.79
C GLY A 88 7.30 -26.11 -10.25
N ARG A 89 6.42 -25.60 -11.12
CA ARG A 89 6.43 -25.92 -12.55
C ARG A 89 7.57 -25.19 -13.25
N PHE A 90 8.23 -25.90 -14.17
CA PHE A 90 9.20 -25.26 -15.06
C PHE A 90 8.46 -24.45 -16.13
N VAL A 91 8.87 -23.21 -16.34
CA VAL A 91 8.29 -22.29 -17.30
C VAL A 91 9.38 -21.65 -18.15
N TYR A 92 9.00 -21.23 -19.35
CA TYR A 92 9.85 -20.48 -20.26
C TYR A 92 9.34 -19.04 -20.35
N LEU A 93 10.27 -18.09 -20.29
CA LEU A 93 10.02 -16.68 -20.58
C LEU A 93 10.81 -16.28 -21.81
N THR A 94 10.10 -15.82 -22.83
CA THR A 94 10.71 -15.30 -24.06
C THR A 94 10.79 -13.77 -23.96
N CYS A 95 12.00 -13.24 -24.09
CA CYS A 95 12.28 -11.79 -24.12
C CYS A 95 13.05 -11.46 -25.39
N GLY A 96 12.35 -10.94 -26.41
CA GLY A 96 12.91 -10.77 -27.74
C GLY A 96 13.18 -12.13 -28.39
N ASP A 97 14.41 -12.36 -28.81
CA ASP A 97 14.85 -13.62 -29.45
C ASP A 97 15.37 -14.66 -28.45
N GLU A 98 15.51 -14.29 -27.17
CA GLU A 98 16.07 -15.16 -26.13
C GLU A 98 14.96 -15.84 -25.31
N THR A 99 15.15 -17.13 -25.04
CA THR A 99 14.23 -17.93 -24.21
C THR A 99 14.95 -18.43 -22.96
N TYR A 100 14.41 -18.05 -21.80
CA TYR A 100 14.96 -18.41 -20.49
C TYR A 100 14.03 -19.40 -19.79
N GLY A 101 14.59 -20.50 -19.31
CA GLY A 101 13.86 -21.49 -18.51
C GLY A 101 14.13 -21.32 -17.02
N PHE A 102 13.08 -21.36 -16.20
CA PHE A 102 13.20 -21.35 -14.74
C PHE A 102 12.04 -22.09 -14.09
N TYR A 103 12.22 -22.46 -12.82
CA TYR A 103 11.15 -23.03 -12.00
C TYR A 103 10.36 -21.92 -11.31
N ASN A 104 9.04 -22.03 -11.35
CA ASN A 104 8.18 -21.22 -10.49
C ASN A 104 8.51 -21.47 -9.01
N PRO A 105 8.25 -20.46 -8.15
CA PRO A 105 8.28 -20.63 -6.69
C PRO A 105 7.56 -21.89 -6.21
N ASN A 106 7.99 -22.42 -5.06
CA ASN A 106 7.29 -23.51 -4.37
C ASN A 106 6.26 -23.00 -3.36
N GLU A 107 6.10 -21.68 -3.27
CA GLU A 107 5.17 -21.01 -2.39
C GLU A 107 4.53 -19.80 -3.08
N PRO A 108 3.27 -19.46 -2.74
CA PRO A 108 2.61 -18.29 -3.31
C PRO A 108 3.29 -16.97 -2.92
N GLU A 109 3.20 -15.97 -3.80
CA GLU A 109 3.81 -14.65 -3.66
C GLU A 109 3.40 -13.96 -2.35
N ILE A 110 2.13 -14.11 -1.93
CA ILE A 110 1.63 -13.50 -0.71
C ILE A 110 2.43 -13.97 0.53
N PHE A 111 2.79 -15.25 0.61
CA PHE A 111 3.59 -15.77 1.71
C PHE A 111 5.00 -15.22 1.69
N ARG A 112 5.61 -15.15 0.50
CA ARG A 112 6.94 -14.56 0.31
C ARG A 112 6.96 -13.10 0.73
N SER A 113 5.95 -12.32 0.33
CA SER A 113 5.85 -10.90 0.65
C SER A 113 5.72 -10.62 2.16
N ILE A 114 5.04 -11.49 2.90
CA ILE A 114 4.76 -11.30 4.33
C ILE A 114 5.85 -11.91 5.23
N TYR A 115 6.41 -13.06 4.83
CA TYR A 115 7.26 -13.89 5.69
C TYR A 115 8.70 -14.04 5.20
N GLY A 116 9.01 -13.57 3.98
CA GLY A 116 10.36 -13.65 3.43
C GLY A 116 10.91 -15.08 3.44
N LYS A 117 12.03 -15.29 4.15
CA LYS A 117 12.68 -16.61 4.25
C LYS A 117 11.83 -17.68 4.93
N GLU A 118 10.87 -17.30 5.77
CA GLU A 118 9.97 -18.27 6.43
C GLU A 118 8.78 -18.69 5.57
N ALA A 119 8.60 -18.09 4.39
CA ALA A 119 7.43 -18.31 3.54
C ALA A 119 7.16 -19.80 3.23
N PRO A 120 8.15 -20.66 2.90
CA PRO A 120 7.89 -22.07 2.64
C PRO A 120 7.26 -22.80 3.83
N LYS A 121 7.77 -22.54 5.05
CA LYS A 121 7.25 -23.16 6.28
C LYS A 121 5.83 -22.69 6.59
N LYS A 122 5.59 -21.38 6.47
CA LYS A 122 4.26 -20.79 6.72
C LYS A 122 3.24 -21.26 5.70
N TYR A 123 3.63 -21.36 4.43
CA TYR A 123 2.79 -21.89 3.37
C TYR A 123 2.47 -23.37 3.59
N ALA A 124 3.46 -24.21 3.97
CA ALA A 124 3.21 -25.60 4.30
C ALA A 124 2.18 -25.77 5.45
N SER A 125 2.27 -24.94 6.50
CA SER A 125 1.27 -24.92 7.57
C SER A 125 -0.12 -24.51 7.07
N PHE A 126 -0.20 -23.52 6.18
CA PHE A 126 -1.46 -23.06 5.59
C PHE A 126 -2.09 -24.13 4.67
N ARG A 127 -1.26 -24.81 3.85
CA ARG A 127 -1.70 -25.88 2.95
C ARG A 127 -2.21 -27.10 3.71
N GLY A 128 -1.72 -27.34 4.93
CA GLY A 128 -2.19 -28.41 5.82
C GLY A 128 -3.60 -28.18 6.39
N ILE A 129 -4.23 -27.03 6.13
CA ILE A 129 -5.61 -26.75 6.54
C ILE A 129 -6.56 -27.38 5.50
N TYR A 130 -7.22 -28.48 5.88
CA TYR A 130 -8.15 -29.19 5.00
C TYR A 130 -9.53 -28.54 4.88
N ASP A 131 -9.92 -27.75 5.89
CA ASP A 131 -11.21 -27.05 5.90
C ASP A 131 -11.12 -25.77 5.06
N SER A 132 -11.90 -25.72 3.98
CA SER A 132 -11.87 -24.61 3.01
C SER A 132 -12.25 -23.27 3.64
N GLY A 133 -13.24 -23.24 4.53
CA GLY A 133 -13.67 -22.01 5.19
C GLY A 133 -12.64 -21.49 6.18
N VAL A 134 -11.99 -22.40 6.91
CA VAL A 134 -10.86 -22.04 7.79
C VAL A 134 -9.67 -21.57 6.96
N GLN A 135 -9.36 -22.24 5.85
CA GLN A 135 -8.27 -21.82 4.96
C GLN A 135 -8.54 -20.44 4.35
N ALA A 136 -9.78 -20.16 3.92
CA ALA A 136 -10.21 -18.85 3.45
C ALA A 136 -10.13 -17.77 4.55
N ALA A 137 -10.49 -18.12 5.79
CA ALA A 137 -10.34 -17.23 6.95
C ALA A 137 -8.87 -16.91 7.26
N GLU A 138 -7.96 -17.87 7.15
CA GLU A 138 -6.52 -17.59 7.31
C GLU A 138 -5.98 -16.76 6.14
N LEU A 139 -6.46 -16.98 4.92
CA LEU A 139 -6.08 -16.15 3.77
C LEU A 139 -6.54 -14.69 3.94
N SER A 140 -7.77 -14.45 4.43
CA SER A 140 -8.27 -13.08 4.63
C SER A 140 -7.44 -12.31 5.65
N LYS A 141 -6.96 -12.98 6.72
CA LYS A 141 -6.01 -12.40 7.68
C LYS A 141 -4.64 -12.10 7.06
N LEU A 142 -4.13 -12.98 6.20
CA LEU A 142 -2.86 -12.74 5.49
C LEU A 142 -2.96 -11.50 4.59
N LEU A 143 -4.06 -11.39 3.84
CA LEU A 143 -4.34 -10.23 2.99
C LEU A 143 -4.50 -8.95 3.82
N GLU A 144 -5.22 -9.01 4.95
CA GLU A 144 -5.34 -7.91 5.90
C GLU A 144 -3.95 -7.45 6.38
N LYS A 145 -3.10 -8.39 6.82
CA LYS A 145 -1.75 -8.09 7.27
C LYS A 145 -0.93 -7.42 6.17
N GLN A 146 -0.97 -7.94 4.94
CA GLN A 146 -0.25 -7.35 3.81
C GLN A 146 -0.74 -5.92 3.53
N LYS A 147 -2.05 -5.70 3.57
CA LYS A 147 -2.63 -4.37 3.34
C LYS A 147 -2.22 -3.37 4.41
N LEU A 148 -2.26 -3.77 5.68
CA LEU A 148 -1.82 -2.91 6.79
C LEU A 148 -0.33 -2.57 6.71
N GLN A 149 0.52 -3.53 6.31
CA GLN A 149 1.95 -3.28 6.04
C GLN A 149 2.13 -2.24 4.92
N ARG A 150 1.43 -2.40 3.79
CA ARG A 150 1.51 -1.43 2.68
C ARG A 150 1.04 -0.04 3.08
N ILE A 151 -0.02 0.07 3.88
CA ILE A 151 -0.51 1.35 4.39
C ILE A 151 0.56 2.00 5.29
N ALA A 152 1.19 1.23 6.19
CA ALA A 152 2.26 1.73 7.04
C ALA A 152 3.47 2.20 6.22
N ASP A 153 3.88 1.41 5.21
CA ASP A 153 5.00 1.74 4.33
C ASP A 153 4.76 3.00 3.49
N MET A 154 3.52 3.22 3.03
CA MET A 154 3.18 4.46 2.33
C MET A 154 3.28 5.66 3.26
N LYS A 155 2.73 5.57 4.48
CA LYS A 155 2.79 6.65 5.47
C LYS A 155 4.23 6.99 5.87
N THR A 156 5.09 5.99 6.05
CA THR A 156 6.51 6.23 6.39
C THR A 156 7.26 6.89 5.25
N LYS A 157 7.00 6.48 4.00
CA LYS A 157 7.58 7.13 2.81
C LYS A 157 7.13 8.57 2.64
N GLU A 158 5.85 8.85 2.87
CA GLU A 158 5.31 10.22 2.84
C GLU A 158 5.93 11.10 3.92
N ALA A 159 6.01 10.60 5.17
CA ALA A 159 6.66 11.33 6.26
C ALA A 159 8.15 11.62 5.96
N ALA A 160 8.88 10.64 5.41
CA ALA A 160 10.28 10.83 5.03
C ALA A 160 10.44 11.87 3.90
N LYS A 161 9.49 11.94 2.96
CA LYS A 161 9.47 12.94 1.89
C LYS A 161 9.26 14.35 2.46
N LEU A 162 8.27 14.51 3.34
CA LEU A 162 7.98 15.80 4.00
C LEU A 162 9.17 16.29 4.84
N LEU A 163 9.87 15.39 5.54
CA LEU A 163 11.08 15.74 6.29
C LEU A 163 12.21 16.26 5.39
N LYS A 164 12.43 15.61 4.24
CA LYS A 164 13.43 16.08 3.26
C LYS A 164 13.05 17.44 2.68
N GLU A 165 11.78 17.66 2.35
CA GLU A 165 11.29 18.95 1.85
C GLU A 165 11.48 20.06 2.89
N ALA A 166 11.19 19.79 4.16
CA ALA A 166 11.42 20.74 5.25
C ALA A 166 12.90 21.07 5.47
N GLN A 167 13.79 20.07 5.36
CA GLN A 167 15.24 20.29 5.44
C GLN A 167 15.74 21.20 4.32
N ILE A 168 15.33 20.95 3.08
CA ILE A 168 15.68 21.78 1.91
C ILE A 168 15.17 23.21 2.10
N LEU A 169 13.95 23.39 2.62
CA LEU A 169 13.40 24.72 2.87
C LEU A 169 14.22 25.48 3.92
N SER A 170 14.59 24.80 5.02
CA SER A 170 15.42 25.39 6.08
C SER A 170 16.82 25.78 5.58
N GLU A 171 17.44 24.97 4.74
CA GLU A 171 18.73 25.30 4.13
C GLU A 171 18.63 26.52 3.21
N LYS A 172 17.56 26.62 2.40
CA LYS A 172 17.28 27.80 1.57
C LYS A 172 17.10 29.06 2.41
N GLU A 173 16.36 28.99 3.52
CA GLU A 173 16.18 30.13 4.43
C GLU A 173 17.51 30.57 5.06
N LYS A 174 18.37 29.63 5.46
CA LYS A 174 19.71 29.94 5.98
C LYS A 174 20.60 30.58 4.93
N LEU A 175 20.54 30.08 3.69
CA LEU A 175 21.29 30.66 2.57
C LEU A 175 20.82 32.08 2.29
N ASN A 176 19.50 32.30 2.19
CA ASN A 176 18.93 33.64 1.97
C ASN A 176 19.36 34.62 3.06
N LYS A 177 19.25 34.25 4.34
CA LYS A 177 19.74 35.09 5.45
C LYS A 177 21.24 35.39 5.35
N SER A 178 22.03 34.42 4.89
CA SER A 178 23.48 34.61 4.71
C SER A 178 23.79 35.55 3.55
N ILE A 179 23.00 35.49 2.48
CA ILE A 179 23.04 36.42 1.34
C ILE A 179 22.65 37.82 1.82
N ASP A 180 21.52 37.97 2.51
CA ASP A 180 21.04 39.26 3.03
C ASP A 180 22.11 39.91 3.93
N ASN A 181 22.66 39.16 4.89
CA ASN A 181 23.74 39.63 5.76
C ASN A 181 25.00 40.06 4.98
N LEU A 182 25.32 39.38 3.87
CA LEU A 182 26.46 39.73 3.03
C LEU A 182 26.20 41.04 2.28
N PHE A 183 25.01 41.21 1.71
CA PHE A 183 24.62 42.46 1.06
C PHE A 183 24.55 43.62 2.05
N ASP A 184 23.97 43.42 3.25
CA ASP A 184 23.96 44.44 4.30
C ASP A 184 25.37 44.83 4.76
N LYS A 185 26.27 43.85 4.92
CA LYS A 185 27.65 44.09 5.35
C LYS A 185 28.46 44.92 4.33
N TYR A 186 28.20 44.73 3.04
CA TYR A 186 28.88 45.43 1.96
C TYR A 186 28.01 46.52 1.31
N ALA A 187 26.87 46.88 1.94
CA ALA A 187 26.06 48.04 1.58
C ALA A 187 26.79 49.33 2.01
N GLY A 188 27.95 49.58 1.41
CA GLY A 188 28.51 50.91 1.34
C GLY A 188 27.90 51.67 0.16
N GLU A 189 27.99 53.00 0.20
CA GLU A 189 27.73 53.82 -0.98
C GLU A 189 28.65 53.33 -2.11
N ILE A 190 28.08 52.65 -3.10
CA ILE A 190 28.75 52.48 -4.38
C ILE A 190 28.95 53.91 -4.87
N PRO A 191 30.19 54.41 -4.98
CA PRO A 191 30.38 55.74 -5.53
C PRO A 191 29.75 55.71 -6.92
N GLU A 192 28.77 56.58 -7.17
CA GLU A 192 28.27 56.78 -8.52
C GLU A 192 29.50 56.97 -9.40
N GLU A 193 29.68 56.11 -10.41
CA GLU A 193 30.70 56.39 -11.41
C GLU A 193 30.42 57.81 -11.88
N PRO A 194 31.36 58.76 -11.70
CA PRO A 194 31.14 60.07 -12.25
C PRO A 194 30.95 59.84 -13.74
N THR A 195 29.81 60.26 -14.28
CA THR A 195 29.53 60.26 -15.71
C THR A 195 30.54 61.18 -16.39
N LYS A 196 31.77 60.70 -16.53
CA LYS A 196 32.78 61.31 -17.37
C LYS A 196 32.36 60.97 -18.79
N LYS A 197 31.62 61.89 -19.40
CA LYS A 197 31.69 62.11 -20.85
C LYS A 197 33.16 62.37 -21.21
N LYS A 198 33.94 61.31 -21.40
CA LYS A 198 35.21 61.33 -22.12
C LYS A 198 35.18 60.17 -23.10
N SER A 199 34.80 60.55 -24.32
CA SER A 199 34.82 59.80 -25.55
C SER A 199 35.86 58.67 -25.57
N PHE A 200 35.36 57.45 -25.79
CA PHE A 200 36.10 56.22 -26.06
C PHE A 200 37.17 56.40 -27.17
N TRP A 201 37.02 57.41 -28.03
CA TRP A 201 37.95 57.74 -29.10
C TRP A 201 39.21 58.52 -28.67
N SER A 202 39.23 59.13 -27.49
CA SER A 202 40.39 59.92 -27.03
C SER A 202 41.57 59.08 -26.54
N ARG A 203 41.36 57.79 -26.25
CA ARG A 203 42.43 56.83 -25.90
C ARG A 203 42.94 55.99 -27.08
N LEU A 204 42.21 55.95 -28.20
CA LEU A 204 42.63 55.17 -29.38
C LEU A 204 43.59 55.93 -30.32
N PHE A 205 43.72 57.26 -30.17
CA PHE A 205 44.54 58.10 -31.06
C PHE A 205 45.71 58.83 -30.38
N SER A 206 46.14 58.43 -29.19
CA SER A 206 47.34 59.02 -28.55
C SER A 206 48.65 58.27 -28.87
N PHE A 207 48.65 57.32 -29.82
CA PHE A 207 49.83 56.56 -30.24
C PHE A 207 50.28 56.87 -31.69
N CYS A 208 49.93 58.04 -32.23
CA CYS A 208 50.50 58.54 -33.48
C CYS A 208 50.82 60.04 -33.36
N LYS A 209 51.99 60.35 -32.80
CA LYS A 209 52.83 61.48 -33.20
C LYS A 209 54.26 61.27 -32.73
#